data_AF-A0AAV5N186-F1
#
_entry.id   AF-A0AAV5N186-F1
#
_cell.length_a   1.000
_cell.length_b   1.000
_cell.length_c   1.000
_cell.angle_alpha   90.00
_cell.angle_beta   90.00
_cell.angle_gamma   90.00
#
_symmetry.space_group_name_H-M   'P 1'
#
loop_
_entity.id
_entity.type
_entity.pdbx_description
1 polymer ?
#
loop_
_entity_poly.entity_id
_entity_poly.type
_entity_poly.pdbx_seq_one_letter_code
_entity_poly.pdbx_strand_id
1 'polypeptide(L)'
;MNMHVRSDEVHKSDGAHVCSDLCHLTRMSLKHAHNMKKVEAQSYWRRCMFFLGASAVVTLFFGIVFFTTPTLITYFIEMIVSIMGITISHAWYRVTANNIHWHKSWYAHVRGLENQLASCTKKPIRMISGIQAPHSLNDSFLLNRMLNVVFFVFWCILPVISLLKFFYYFVYVNGVSLSLANTLFLCIPFLIMVFLSIALNVFMCMFSSKDDAEIDNRELDIALQYKNGQNQQN
;
A
#
# COMPACT_ATOMS: atom_id res chain seq x y z
N MET A 1 18.61 -7.15 80.54
CA MET A 1 17.94 -8.09 79.61
C MET A 1 17.80 -7.35 78.28
N ASN A 2 18.81 -7.46 77.41
CA ASN A 2 18.89 -6.70 76.16
C ASN A 2 18.13 -7.45 75.07
N MET A 3 17.05 -6.87 74.55
CA MET A 3 16.40 -7.34 73.33
C MET A 3 17.18 -6.84 72.12
N HIS A 4 17.81 -7.76 71.41
CA HIS A 4 18.29 -7.53 70.05
C HIS A 4 17.08 -7.29 69.13
N VAL A 5 16.95 -6.07 68.61
CA VAL A 5 16.08 -5.77 67.48
C VAL A 5 16.75 -6.35 66.23
N ARG A 6 16.16 -7.43 65.71
CA ARG A 6 16.52 -8.01 64.42
C ARG A 6 15.89 -7.15 63.34
N SER A 7 16.69 -6.28 62.73
CA SER A 7 16.34 -5.60 61.49
C SER A 7 16.43 -6.62 60.37
N ASP A 8 15.29 -7.22 60.00
CA ASP A 8 15.19 -7.98 58.76
C ASP A 8 15.32 -7.00 57.59
N GLU A 9 16.40 -7.15 56.84
CA GLU A 9 16.64 -6.47 55.57
C GLU A 9 15.52 -6.85 54.59
N VAL A 10 14.58 -5.94 54.41
CA VAL A 10 13.69 -5.92 53.25
C VAL A 10 14.57 -5.58 52.04
N HIS A 11 15.20 -6.59 51.45
CA HIS A 11 15.76 -6.49 50.11
C HIS A 11 14.61 -6.26 49.14
N LYS A 12 14.37 -4.98 48.89
CA LYS A 12 13.49 -4.40 47.90
C LYS A 12 13.84 -4.98 46.52
N SER A 13 13.13 -6.02 46.12
CA SER A 13 13.14 -6.56 44.76
C SER A 13 12.24 -5.72 43.85
N ASP A 14 12.45 -4.41 43.81
CA ASP A 14 11.70 -3.50 42.93
C ASP A 14 12.00 -3.79 41.45
N GLY A 15 13.16 -4.40 41.12
CA GLY A 15 13.54 -4.74 39.74
C GLY A 15 12.89 -6.01 39.16
N ALA A 16 12.53 -7.00 39.99
CA ALA A 16 12.01 -8.27 39.48
C ALA A 16 10.53 -8.21 39.07
N HIS A 17 9.72 -7.42 39.78
CA HIS A 17 8.31 -7.17 39.42
C HIS A 17 8.20 -6.34 38.13
N VAL A 18 9.05 -5.33 37.95
CA VAL A 18 9.07 -4.51 36.73
C VAL A 18 9.46 -5.34 35.49
N CYS A 19 10.40 -6.27 35.64
CA CYS A 19 10.80 -7.16 34.55
C CYS A 19 9.71 -8.21 34.21
N SER A 20 8.96 -8.72 35.21
CA SER A 20 7.85 -9.64 34.96
C SER A 20 6.69 -8.97 34.23
N ASP A 21 6.37 -7.74 34.62
CA ASP A 21 5.25 -6.98 34.02
C ASP A 21 5.58 -6.54 32.59
N LEU A 22 6.80 -6.04 32.36
CA LEU A 22 7.27 -5.66 31.02
C LEU A 22 7.28 -6.88 30.07
N CYS A 23 7.79 -8.03 30.53
CA CYS A 23 7.79 -9.26 29.75
C CYS A 23 6.37 -9.74 29.41
N HIS A 24 5.45 -9.62 30.36
CA HIS A 24 4.04 -9.96 30.15
C HIS A 24 3.37 -9.02 29.11
N LEU A 25 3.64 -7.72 29.20
CA LEU A 25 3.20 -6.72 28.23
C LEU A 25 3.74 -7.00 26.82
N THR A 26 5.04 -7.28 26.68
CA THR A 26 5.68 -7.60 25.39
C THR A 26 5.08 -8.88 24.77
N ARG A 27 4.73 -9.87 25.59
CA ARG A 27 4.08 -11.09 25.11
C ARG A 27 2.66 -10.81 24.59
N MET A 28 1.90 -9.96 25.27
CA MET A 28 0.57 -9.55 24.83
C MET A 28 0.64 -8.72 23.55
N SER A 29 1.58 -7.78 23.45
CA SER A 29 1.78 -6.97 22.24
C SER A 29 2.21 -7.82 21.04
N LEU A 30 3.09 -8.80 21.23
CA LEU A 30 3.48 -9.75 20.18
C LEU A 30 2.29 -10.59 19.69
N LYS A 31 1.46 -11.10 20.62
CA LYS A 31 0.24 -11.82 20.27
C LYS A 31 -0.74 -10.93 19.50
N HIS A 32 -0.88 -9.66 19.91
CA HIS A 32 -1.70 -8.68 19.21
C HIS A 32 -1.17 -8.40 17.80
N ALA A 33 0.14 -8.18 17.65
CA ALA A 33 0.78 -7.95 16.35
C ALA A 33 0.55 -9.11 15.38
N HIS A 34 0.60 -10.36 15.86
CA HIS A 34 0.28 -11.54 15.05
C HIS A 34 -1.19 -11.57 14.61
N ASN A 35 -2.13 -11.24 15.49
CA ASN A 35 -3.54 -11.14 15.13
C ASN A 35 -3.77 -10.04 14.09
N MET A 36 -3.12 -8.88 14.24
CA MET A 36 -3.18 -7.80 13.25
C MET A 36 -2.70 -8.24 11.86
N LYS A 37 -1.63 -9.02 11.77
CA LYS A 37 -1.15 -9.56 10.47
C LYS A 37 -2.20 -10.41 9.77
N LYS A 38 -2.93 -11.24 10.52
CA LYS A 38 -4.00 -12.07 9.95
C LYS A 38 -5.16 -11.22 9.43
N VAL A 39 -5.56 -10.21 10.21
CA VAL A 39 -6.62 -9.27 9.83
C VAL A 39 -6.23 -8.47 8.59
N GLU A 40 -5.01 -7.94 8.54
CA GLU A 40 -4.57 -7.14 7.39
C GLU A 40 -4.40 -7.99 6.13
N ALA A 41 -3.89 -9.22 6.23
CA ALA A 41 -3.84 -10.13 5.10
C ALA A 41 -5.25 -10.39 4.51
N GLN A 42 -6.25 -10.59 5.36
CA GLN A 42 -7.64 -10.78 4.92
C GLN A 42 -8.21 -9.50 4.28
N SER A 43 -7.93 -8.34 4.87
CA SER A 43 -8.33 -7.02 4.33
C SER A 43 -7.71 -6.78 2.95
N TYR A 44 -6.42 -7.07 2.80
CA TYR A 44 -5.70 -6.95 1.54
C TYR A 44 -6.33 -7.81 0.43
N TRP A 45 -6.65 -9.08 0.72
CA TRP A 45 -7.32 -9.95 -0.25
C TRP A 45 -8.69 -9.39 -0.68
N ARG A 46 -9.44 -8.81 0.25
CA ARG A 46 -10.72 -8.16 -0.05
C ARG A 46 -10.54 -6.95 -0.98
N ARG A 47 -9.53 -6.11 -0.72
CA ARG A 47 -9.18 -4.98 -1.60
C ARG A 47 -8.75 -5.47 -2.99
N CYS A 48 -7.93 -6.52 -3.06
CA CYS A 48 -7.48 -7.10 -4.32
C CYS A 48 -8.64 -7.63 -5.17
N MET A 49 -9.58 -8.35 -4.56
CA MET A 49 -10.79 -8.83 -5.24
C MET A 49 -11.68 -7.69 -5.75
N PHE A 50 -11.79 -6.61 -4.97
CA PHE A 50 -12.52 -5.42 -5.40
C PHE A 50 -11.91 -4.79 -6.67
N PHE A 51 -10.59 -4.58 -6.70
CA PHE A 51 -9.93 -4.00 -7.87
C PHE A 51 -9.95 -4.94 -9.08
N LEU A 52 -9.82 -6.25 -8.86
CA LEU A 52 -9.96 -7.25 -9.92
C LEU A 52 -11.38 -7.22 -10.51
N GLY A 53 -12.41 -7.18 -9.66
CA GLY A 53 -13.81 -7.09 -10.09
C GLY A 53 -14.10 -5.79 -10.85
N ALA A 54 -13.63 -4.65 -10.34
CA ALA A 54 -13.77 -3.36 -11.02
C ALA A 54 -13.06 -3.38 -12.39
N SER A 55 -11.85 -3.93 -12.45
CA SER A 55 -11.09 -4.07 -13.70
C SER A 55 -11.81 -4.99 -14.70
N ALA A 56 -12.41 -6.08 -14.24
CA ALA A 56 -13.17 -6.99 -15.08
C ALA A 56 -14.41 -6.31 -15.69
N VAL A 57 -15.16 -5.55 -14.89
CA VAL A 57 -16.34 -4.78 -15.38
C VAL A 57 -15.93 -3.76 -16.43
N VAL A 58 -14.88 -2.99 -16.18
CA VAL A 58 -14.40 -1.98 -17.13
C VAL A 58 -13.85 -2.62 -18.40
N THR A 59 -13.16 -3.76 -18.29
CA THR A 59 -12.67 -4.54 -19.45
C THR A 59 -13.82 -5.08 -20.28
N LEU A 60 -14.86 -5.62 -19.64
CA LEU A 60 -16.07 -6.11 -20.33
C LEU A 60 -16.77 -4.97 -21.08
N PHE A 61 -16.96 -3.83 -20.41
CA PHE A 61 -17.58 -2.67 -21.02
C PHE A 61 -16.75 -2.16 -22.21
N PHE A 62 -15.42 -2.06 -22.06
CA PHE A 62 -14.53 -1.72 -23.16
C PHE A 62 -14.67 -2.68 -24.34
N GLY A 63 -14.69 -3.99 -24.08
CA GLY A 63 -14.88 -5.02 -25.12
C GLY A 63 -16.19 -4.86 -25.89
N ILE A 64 -17.31 -4.61 -25.20
CA ILE A 64 -18.60 -4.37 -25.84
C ILE A 64 -18.53 -3.16 -26.77
N VAL A 65 -17.97 -2.04 -26.29
CA VAL A 65 -17.83 -0.82 -27.12
C VAL A 65 -16.90 -1.06 -28.32
N PHE A 66 -15.80 -1.78 -28.11
CA PHE A 66 -14.80 -2.07 -29.14
C PHE A 66 -15.35 -2.91 -30.31
N PHE A 67 -16.26 -3.85 -30.02
CA PHE A 67 -16.90 -4.69 -31.05
C PHE A 67 -18.21 -4.11 -31.60
N THR A 68 -18.69 -2.99 -31.05
CA THR A 68 -19.86 -2.29 -31.57
C THR A 68 -19.50 -1.55 -32.86
N THR A 69 -20.51 -1.23 -33.68
CA THR A 69 -20.37 -0.52 -34.94
C THR A 69 -19.48 0.73 -34.80
N PRO A 70 -18.48 0.90 -35.69
CA PRO A 70 -17.55 2.01 -35.60
C PRO A 70 -18.24 3.35 -35.90
N THR A 71 -18.33 4.20 -34.88
CA THR A 71 -18.84 5.56 -34.97
C THR A 71 -17.90 6.49 -34.19
N LEU A 72 -17.95 7.80 -34.46
CA LEU A 72 -17.18 8.77 -33.67
C LEU A 72 -17.50 8.69 -32.17
N ILE A 73 -18.76 8.41 -31.83
CA ILE A 73 -19.22 8.29 -30.44
C ILE A 73 -18.61 7.05 -29.78
N THR A 74 -18.57 5.90 -30.48
CA THR A 74 -17.99 4.68 -29.89
C THR A 74 -16.50 4.86 -29.58
N TYR A 75 -15.72 5.47 -30.47
CA TYR A 75 -14.30 5.76 -30.19
C TYR A 75 -14.09 6.74 -29.02
N PHE A 76 -14.96 7.74 -28.89
CA PHE A 76 -14.93 8.66 -27.75
C PHE A 76 -15.23 7.92 -26.43
N ILE A 77 -16.21 7.01 -26.44
CA ILE A 77 -16.51 6.17 -25.28
C ILE A 77 -15.34 5.22 -24.96
N GLU A 78 -14.75 4.55 -25.96
CA GLU A 78 -13.56 3.69 -25.77
C GLU A 78 -12.44 4.44 -25.04
N MET A 79 -12.22 5.71 -25.41
CA MET A 79 -11.21 6.58 -24.82
C MET A 79 -11.51 6.93 -23.35
N ILE A 80 -12.76 7.29 -23.03
CA ILE A 80 -13.19 7.54 -21.64
C ILE A 80 -13.01 6.30 -20.78
N VAL A 81 -13.44 5.14 -21.28
CA VAL A 81 -13.35 3.86 -20.57
C VAL A 81 -11.90 3.46 -20.35
N SER A 82 -11.03 3.72 -21.32
CA SER A 82 -9.59 3.50 -21.19
C SER A 82 -8.98 4.34 -20.06
N ILE A 83 -9.38 5.61 -19.95
CA ILE A 83 -8.94 6.50 -18.86
C ILE A 83 -9.43 5.99 -17.50
N MET A 84 -10.67 5.49 -17.41
CA MET A 84 -11.17 4.83 -16.20
C MET A 84 -10.37 3.57 -15.84
N GLY A 85 -9.95 2.79 -16.84
CA GLY A 85 -9.09 1.64 -16.62
C GLY A 85 -7.69 2.02 -16.09
N ILE A 86 -7.12 3.13 -16.58
CA ILE A 86 -5.85 3.69 -16.06
C ILE A 86 -6.00 4.07 -14.58
N THR A 87 -7.08 4.78 -14.21
CA THR A 87 -7.27 5.22 -12.81
C THR A 87 -7.44 4.04 -11.86
N ILE A 88 -8.22 3.02 -12.24
CA ILE A 88 -8.40 1.79 -11.45
C ILE A 88 -7.08 1.04 -11.29
N SER A 89 -6.33 0.86 -12.38
CA SER A 89 -5.07 0.11 -12.36
C SER A 89 -3.99 0.83 -11.54
N HIS A 90 -3.94 2.16 -11.64
CA HIS A 90 -3.05 2.97 -10.83
C HIS A 90 -3.40 2.89 -9.34
N ALA A 91 -4.69 3.02 -8.99
CA ALA A 91 -5.15 2.87 -7.61
C ALA A 91 -4.81 1.48 -7.04
N TRP A 92 -4.99 0.42 -7.84
CA TRP A 92 -4.65 -0.95 -7.44
C TRP A 92 -3.14 -1.14 -7.22
N TYR A 93 -2.31 -0.59 -8.10
CA TYR A 93 -0.85 -0.58 -7.92
C TYR A 93 -0.46 0.09 -6.59
N ARG A 94 -1.06 1.25 -6.28
CA ARG A 94 -0.79 1.99 -5.04
C ARG A 94 -1.18 1.21 -3.79
N VAL A 95 -2.36 0.59 -3.77
CA VAL A 95 -2.80 -0.25 -2.64
C VAL A 95 -1.84 -1.42 -2.43
N THR A 96 -1.31 -1.99 -3.51
CA THR A 96 -0.34 -3.08 -3.43
C THR A 96 1.01 -2.60 -2.94
N ALA A 97 1.50 -1.45 -3.41
CA ALA A 97 2.72 -0.84 -2.93
C ALA A 97 2.64 -0.49 -1.43
N ASN A 98 1.51 0.09 -0.98
CA ASN A 98 1.29 0.42 0.42
C ASN A 98 1.28 -0.85 1.29
N ASN A 99 0.63 -1.92 0.85
CA ASN A 99 0.63 -3.18 1.60
C ASN A 99 2.05 -3.77 1.77
N ILE A 100 2.92 -3.61 0.77
CA ILE A 100 4.34 -4.01 0.88
C ILE A 100 5.07 -3.16 1.94
N HIS A 101 4.82 -1.86 1.98
CA HIS A 101 5.43 -0.95 2.95
C HIS A 101 4.95 -1.27 4.37
N TRP A 102 3.65 -1.46 4.54
CA TRP A 102 3.04 -1.88 5.80
C TRP A 102 3.64 -3.19 6.30
N HIS A 103 3.79 -4.21 5.45
CA HIS A 103 4.42 -5.47 5.83
C HIS A 103 5.86 -5.29 6.29
N LYS A 104 6.65 -4.45 5.59
CA LYS A 104 8.04 -4.17 5.96
C LYS A 104 8.14 -3.50 7.33
N SER A 105 7.29 -2.50 7.59
CA SER A 105 7.21 -1.82 8.90
C SER A 105 6.79 -2.80 10.01
N TRP A 106 5.75 -3.61 9.75
CA TRP A 106 5.29 -4.63 10.69
C TRP A 106 6.40 -5.63 11.06
N TYR A 107 7.19 -6.10 10.09
CA TYR A 107 8.32 -6.99 10.38
C TYR A 107 9.40 -6.32 11.23
N ALA A 108 9.65 -5.02 11.05
CA ALA A 108 10.60 -4.27 11.86
C ALA A 108 10.11 -4.17 13.32
N HIS A 109 8.85 -3.80 13.54
CA HIS A 109 8.25 -3.72 14.86
C HIS A 109 8.21 -5.06 15.59
N VAL A 110 7.79 -6.13 14.90
CA VAL A 110 7.75 -7.48 15.49
C VAL A 110 9.15 -7.98 15.87
N ARG A 111 10.17 -7.71 15.04
CA ARG A 111 11.56 -8.04 15.38
C ARG A 111 12.02 -7.30 16.65
N GLY A 112 11.64 -6.03 16.81
CA GLY A 112 11.92 -5.27 18.02
C GLY A 112 11.30 -5.92 19.27
N LEU A 113 10.02 -6.30 19.19
CA LEU A 113 9.32 -7.00 20.27
C LEU A 113 9.92 -8.37 20.58
N GLU A 114 10.33 -9.13 19.57
CA GLU A 114 10.99 -10.44 19.75
C GLU A 114 12.34 -10.30 20.46
N ASN A 115 13.14 -9.30 20.09
CA ASN A 115 14.43 -9.02 20.74
C ASN A 115 14.24 -8.63 22.20
N GLN A 116 13.24 -7.77 22.50
CA GLN A 116 12.88 -7.41 23.88
C GLN A 116 12.44 -8.65 24.67
N LEU A 117 11.57 -9.49 24.12
CA LEU A 117 11.10 -10.69 24.80
C LEU A 117 12.22 -11.72 25.04
N ALA A 118 13.15 -11.85 24.09
CA ALA A 118 14.34 -12.69 24.22
C ALA A 118 15.26 -12.21 25.36
N SER A 119 15.38 -10.89 25.56
CA SER A 119 16.14 -10.33 26.69
C SER A 119 15.51 -10.63 28.05
N CYS A 120 14.17 -10.75 28.11
CA CYS A 120 13.45 -11.03 29.35
C CYS A 120 13.42 -12.53 29.73
N THR A 121 13.67 -13.44 28.78
CA THR A 121 13.43 -14.88 28.99
C THR A 121 14.74 -15.66 28.88
N LYS A 122 15.20 -16.28 29.98
CA LYS A 122 16.38 -17.18 29.98
C LYS A 122 16.20 -18.46 29.14
N LYS A 123 14.98 -18.76 28.70
CA LYS A 123 14.69 -19.88 27.79
C LYS A 123 14.75 -19.40 26.34
N PRO A 124 15.27 -20.22 25.41
CA PRO A 124 15.27 -19.88 23.99
C PRO A 124 13.82 -19.76 23.53
N ILE A 125 13.33 -18.52 23.43
CA ILE A 125 12.11 -18.26 22.70
C ILE A 125 12.42 -18.58 21.25
N ARG A 126 11.51 -19.29 20.59
CA ARG A 126 11.59 -19.57 19.17
C ARG A 126 11.53 -18.22 18.43
N MET A 127 12.69 -17.61 18.22
CA MET A 127 12.81 -16.36 17.47
C MET A 127 12.25 -16.62 16.08
N ILE A 128 11.20 -15.90 15.71
CA ILE A 128 10.68 -15.92 14.35
C ILE A 128 11.67 -15.19 13.42
N SER A 129 12.71 -14.55 13.97
CA SER A 129 13.95 -14.22 13.23
C SER A 129 14.56 -15.40 12.44
N GLY A 130 14.26 -16.66 12.80
CA GLY A 130 14.63 -17.83 12.01
C GLY A 130 13.69 -18.13 10.83
N ILE A 131 12.50 -17.53 10.80
CA ILE A 131 11.69 -17.40 9.60
C ILE A 131 12.27 -16.21 8.83
N GLN A 132 13.41 -16.47 8.18
CA GLN A 132 13.80 -15.84 6.94
C GLN A 132 12.52 -15.47 6.19
N ALA A 133 12.30 -14.18 5.93
CA ALA A 133 11.09 -13.68 5.25
C ALA A 133 10.74 -14.70 4.17
N PRO A 134 9.65 -15.47 4.33
CA PRO A 134 9.57 -16.73 3.62
C PRO A 134 9.62 -16.37 2.15
N HIS A 135 10.56 -16.99 1.43
CA HIS A 135 10.79 -16.72 0.01
C HIS A 135 9.45 -16.74 -0.77
N SER A 136 8.49 -17.55 -0.31
CA SER A 136 7.13 -17.67 -0.84
C SER A 136 6.15 -16.51 -0.55
N LEU A 137 6.32 -15.73 0.52
CA LEU A 137 5.51 -14.51 0.74
C LEU A 137 5.89 -13.43 -0.28
N ASN A 138 7.17 -13.37 -0.67
CA ASN A 138 7.59 -12.50 -1.76
C ASN A 138 6.90 -12.88 -3.08
N ASP A 139 6.74 -14.17 -3.38
CA ASP A 139 6.23 -14.59 -4.69
C ASP A 139 4.79 -14.12 -4.95
N SER A 140 3.89 -14.25 -3.98
CA SER A 140 2.50 -13.78 -4.13
C SER A 140 2.37 -12.25 -4.25
N PHE A 141 3.15 -11.48 -3.47
CA PHE A 141 3.15 -10.02 -3.56
C PHE A 141 3.82 -9.52 -4.84
N LEU A 142 4.90 -10.19 -5.27
CA LEU A 142 5.56 -9.91 -6.54
C LEU A 142 4.62 -10.23 -7.71
N LEU A 143 3.90 -11.35 -7.66
CA LEU A 143 2.93 -11.72 -8.68
C LEU A 143 1.83 -10.66 -8.79
N ASN A 144 1.24 -10.24 -7.67
CA ASN A 144 0.20 -9.21 -7.71
C ASN A 144 0.73 -7.84 -8.15
N ARG A 145 1.96 -7.50 -7.74
CA ARG A 145 2.62 -6.27 -8.19
C ARG A 145 2.88 -6.29 -9.69
N MET A 146 3.38 -7.41 -10.23
CA MET A 146 3.61 -7.60 -11.66
C MET A 146 2.29 -7.54 -12.44
N LEU A 147 1.25 -8.21 -11.93
CA LEU A 147 -0.09 -8.17 -12.50
C LEU A 147 -0.61 -6.74 -12.61
N ASN A 148 -0.50 -5.94 -11.54
CA ASN A 148 -0.91 -4.53 -11.57
C ASN A 148 -0.14 -3.70 -12.60
N VAL A 149 1.17 -3.93 -12.76
CA VAL A 149 1.98 -3.24 -13.77
C VAL A 149 1.53 -3.64 -15.17
N VAL A 150 1.28 -4.92 -15.42
CA VAL A 150 0.77 -5.41 -16.70
C VAL A 150 -0.59 -4.79 -17.02
N PHE A 151 -1.52 -4.78 -16.06
CA PHE A 151 -2.82 -4.11 -16.23
C PHE A 151 -2.65 -2.62 -16.50
N PHE A 152 -1.80 -1.93 -15.74
CA PHE A 152 -1.55 -0.51 -15.95
C PHE A 152 -1.00 -0.21 -17.36
N VAL A 153 0.00 -0.96 -17.81
CA VAL A 153 0.58 -0.82 -19.16
C VAL A 153 -0.48 -1.13 -20.23
N PHE A 154 -1.26 -2.20 -20.05
CA PHE A 154 -2.37 -2.55 -20.94
C PHE A 154 -3.35 -1.37 -21.08
N TRP A 155 -3.78 -0.77 -19.97
CA TRP A 155 -4.69 0.37 -19.97
C TRP A 155 -4.06 1.66 -20.51
N CYS A 156 -2.75 1.84 -20.46
CA CYS A 156 -2.06 2.96 -21.11
C CYS A 156 -2.00 2.84 -22.64
N ILE A 157 -2.01 1.62 -23.18
CA ILE A 157 -1.94 1.37 -24.64
C ILE A 157 -3.29 1.59 -25.32
N LEU A 158 -4.39 1.16 -24.70
CA LEU A 158 -5.74 1.27 -25.26
C LEU A 158 -6.17 2.69 -25.71
N PRO A 159 -5.97 3.77 -24.93
CA PRO A 159 -6.40 5.10 -25.35
C PRO A 159 -5.59 5.61 -26.54
N VAL A 160 -4.33 5.17 -26.71
CA VAL A 160 -3.53 5.48 -27.90
C VAL A 160 -4.13 4.80 -29.12
N ILE A 161 -4.52 3.52 -29.00
CA ILE A 161 -5.20 2.80 -30.09
C ILE A 161 -6.53 3.46 -30.45
N SER A 162 -7.37 3.78 -29.47
CA SER A 162 -8.66 4.44 -29.70
C SER A 162 -8.50 5.82 -30.34
N LEU A 163 -7.46 6.58 -29.96
CA LEU A 163 -7.12 7.86 -30.58
C LEU A 163 -6.72 7.68 -32.06
N LEU A 164 -5.89 6.68 -32.37
CA LEU A 164 -5.52 6.38 -33.76
C LEU A 164 -6.74 5.98 -34.61
N LYS A 165 -7.64 5.15 -34.08
CA LYS A 165 -8.90 4.79 -34.76
C LYS A 165 -9.80 6.01 -34.99
N PHE A 166 -9.92 6.88 -33.99
CA PHE A 166 -10.68 8.11 -34.08
C PHE A 166 -10.13 9.00 -35.21
N PHE A 167 -8.82 9.20 -35.27
CA PHE A 167 -8.17 9.96 -36.35
C PHE A 167 -8.38 9.33 -37.72
N TYR A 168 -8.21 8.01 -37.82
CA TYR A 168 -8.43 7.28 -39.07
C TYR A 168 -9.86 7.48 -39.58
N TYR A 169 -10.86 7.30 -38.71
CA TYR A 169 -12.26 7.50 -39.07
C TYR A 169 -12.56 8.96 -39.44
N PHE A 170 -12.07 9.91 -38.63
CA PHE A 170 -12.32 11.33 -38.85
C PHE A 170 -11.73 11.85 -40.17
N VAL A 171 -10.52 11.44 -40.53
CA VAL A 171 -9.85 11.90 -41.76
C VAL A 171 -10.34 11.14 -42.99
N TYR A 172 -10.36 9.81 -42.93
CA TYR A 172 -10.61 8.98 -44.11
C TYR A 172 -12.09 8.84 -44.46
N VAL A 173 -12.97 8.74 -43.46
CA VAL A 173 -14.41 8.52 -43.68
C VAL A 173 -15.15 9.84 -43.88
N ASN A 174 -14.86 10.86 -43.06
CA ASN A 174 -15.55 12.15 -43.18
C ASN A 174 -14.93 13.08 -44.23
N GLY A 175 -13.83 12.67 -44.89
CA GLY A 175 -13.18 13.45 -45.94
C GLY A 175 -12.65 14.81 -45.48
N VAL A 176 -12.43 14.98 -44.17
CA VAL A 176 -11.93 16.23 -43.60
C VAL A 176 -10.46 16.37 -43.97
N SER A 177 -10.09 17.52 -44.55
CA SER A 177 -8.69 17.81 -44.86
C SER A 177 -7.85 17.78 -43.58
N LEU A 178 -6.67 17.15 -43.68
CA LEU A 178 -5.70 17.01 -42.59
C LEU A 178 -5.05 18.38 -42.29
N SER A 179 -5.83 19.31 -41.77
CA SER A 179 -5.36 20.62 -41.35
C SER A 179 -4.83 20.54 -39.92
N LEU A 180 -3.73 21.25 -39.65
CA LEU A 180 -3.12 21.36 -38.33
C LEU A 180 -4.14 21.79 -37.27
N ALA A 181 -5.09 22.67 -37.63
CA ALA A 181 -6.11 23.18 -36.72
C ALA A 181 -7.09 22.10 -36.26
N ASN A 182 -7.51 21.21 -37.16
CA ASN A 182 -8.43 20.12 -36.83
C ASN A 182 -7.76 19.05 -35.96
N THR A 183 -6.49 18.74 -36.25
CA THR A 183 -5.70 17.82 -35.42
C THR A 183 -5.48 18.38 -34.01
N LEU A 184 -5.15 19.67 -33.89
CA LEU A 184 -4.97 20.32 -32.60
C LEU A 184 -6.28 20.39 -31.81
N PHE A 185 -7.39 20.74 -32.44
CA PHE A 185 -8.70 20.80 -31.79
C PHE A 185 -9.13 19.47 -31.17
N LEU A 186 -8.74 18.34 -31.76
CA LEU A 186 -9.04 17.00 -31.26
C LEU A 186 -8.02 16.50 -30.22
N CYS A 187 -6.73 16.78 -30.41
CA CYS A 187 -5.68 16.37 -29.48
C CYS A 187 -5.75 17.13 -28.15
N ILE A 188 -6.07 18.42 -28.15
CA ILE A 188 -6.10 19.26 -26.95
C ILE A 188 -7.05 18.72 -25.86
N PRO A 189 -8.34 18.45 -26.12
CA PRO A 189 -9.25 17.92 -25.10
C PRO A 189 -8.84 16.53 -24.60
N PHE A 190 -8.27 15.68 -25.47
CA PHE A 190 -7.72 14.40 -25.04
C PHE A 190 -6.53 14.58 -24.10
N LEU A 191 -5.57 15.43 -24.46
CA LEU A 191 -4.42 15.75 -23.62
C LEU A 191 -4.85 16.38 -22.29
N ILE A 192 -5.89 17.22 -22.30
CA ILE A 192 -6.48 17.78 -21.08
C ILE A 192 -7.09 16.66 -20.22
N MET A 193 -7.86 15.73 -20.79
CA MET A 193 -8.43 14.61 -20.01
C MET A 193 -7.34 13.71 -19.43
N VAL A 194 -6.30 13.39 -20.20
CA VAL A 194 -5.15 12.61 -19.72
C VAL A 194 -4.42 13.37 -18.63
N PHE A 195 -4.15 14.65 -18.83
CA PHE A 195 -3.49 15.51 -17.84
C PHE A 195 -4.32 15.62 -16.55
N LEU A 196 -5.63 15.81 -16.64
CA LEU A 196 -6.52 15.86 -15.47
C LEU A 196 -6.54 14.51 -14.75
N SER A 197 -6.57 13.39 -15.47
CA SER A 197 -6.47 12.06 -14.86
C SER A 197 -5.15 11.88 -14.13
N ILE A 198 -4.03 12.27 -14.74
CA ILE A 198 -2.70 12.22 -14.11
C ILE A 198 -2.65 13.17 -12.90
N ALA A 199 -3.14 14.40 -13.03
CA ALA A 199 -3.15 15.40 -11.97
C ALA A 199 -3.99 14.96 -10.78
N LEU A 200 -5.17 14.37 -11.00
CA LEU A 200 -5.99 13.77 -9.94
C LEU A 200 -5.26 12.61 -9.28
N ASN A 201 -4.62 11.73 -10.07
CA ASN A 201 -3.82 10.64 -9.51
C ASN A 201 -2.65 11.16 -8.67
N VAL A 202 -1.91 12.18 -9.13
CA VAL A 202 -0.78 12.79 -8.41
C VAL A 202 -1.27 13.55 -7.18
N PHE A 203 -2.38 14.27 -7.26
CA PHE A 203 -2.99 14.95 -6.12
C PHE A 203 -3.34 13.95 -5.02
N MET A 204 -3.99 12.84 -5.36
CA MET A 204 -4.24 11.75 -4.42
C MET A 204 -2.94 11.16 -3.85
N CYS A 205 -1.86 11.13 -4.64
CA CYS A 205 -0.54 10.70 -4.15
C CYS A 205 0.06 11.67 -3.12
N MET A 206 -0.10 12.98 -3.32
CA MET A 206 0.44 14.01 -2.45
C MET A 206 -0.23 14.00 -1.07
N PHE A 207 -1.56 13.79 -1.02
CA PHE A 207 -2.26 13.63 0.25
C PHE A 207 -1.81 12.38 1.01
N SER A 208 -1.74 11.24 0.31
CA SER A 208 -1.22 9.99 0.90
C SER A 208 0.20 10.14 1.45
N SER A 209 1.12 10.79 0.72
CA SER A 209 2.51 10.95 1.17
C SER A 209 2.64 11.89 2.36
N LYS A 210 1.75 12.89 2.48
CA LYS A 210 1.77 13.83 3.60
C LYS A 210 1.35 13.12 4.88
N ASP A 211 0.35 12.25 4.81
CA ASP A 211 -0.11 11.45 5.94
C ASP A 211 1.01 10.49 6.40
N ASP A 212 1.69 9.82 5.47
CA ASP A 212 2.81 8.92 5.79
C ASP A 212 3.98 9.65 6.48
N ALA A 213 4.32 10.86 6.01
CA ALA A 213 5.38 11.67 6.60
C ALA A 213 5.03 12.19 8.01
N GLU A 214 3.77 12.51 8.26
CA GLU A 214 3.33 12.92 9.61
C GLU A 214 3.42 11.75 10.60
N ILE A 215 3.08 10.53 10.16
CA ILE A 215 3.17 9.32 10.98
C ILE A 215 4.63 9.03 11.36
N ASP A 216 5.56 9.06 10.39
CA ASP A 216 6.98 8.76 10.62
C ASP A 216 7.62 9.76 11.60
N ASN A 217 7.26 11.05 11.49
CA ASN A 217 7.70 12.07 12.44
C ASN A 217 7.16 11.82 13.86
N ARG A 218 5.90 11.39 14.01
CA ARG A 218 5.35 11.02 15.32
C ARG A 218 6.04 9.79 15.92
N GLU A 219 6.35 8.79 15.12
CA GLU A 219 7.10 7.61 15.59
C GLU A 219 8.50 8.01 16.07
N LEU A 220 9.19 8.89 15.33
CA LEU A 220 10.49 9.43 15.72
C LEU A 220 10.42 10.22 17.04
N ASP A 221 9.40 11.07 17.21
CA ASP A 221 9.19 11.84 18.44
C ASP A 221 8.95 10.92 19.64
N ILE A 222 8.14 9.87 19.49
CA ILE A 222 7.91 8.87 20.54
C ILE A 222 9.21 8.14 20.90
N ALA A 223 10.00 7.75 19.90
CA ALA A 223 11.29 7.09 20.12
C ALA A 223 12.29 7.99 20.86
N LEU A 224 12.34 9.29 20.51
CA LEU A 224 13.17 10.28 21.18
C LEU A 224 12.72 10.52 22.62
N GLN A 225 11.41 10.61 22.87
CA GLN A 225 10.86 10.74 24.23
C GLN A 225 11.20 9.53 25.10
N TYR A 226 11.06 8.31 24.57
CA TYR A 226 11.42 7.10 25.29
C TYR A 226 12.91 7.06 25.65
N LYS A 227 13.78 7.41 24.69
CA LYS A 227 15.23 7.47 24.91
C LYS A 227 15.63 8.51 25.96
N ASN A 228 15.00 9.68 25.93
CA ASN A 228 15.25 10.73 26.92
C ASN A 228 14.72 10.37 28.31
N GLY A 229 13.59 9.66 28.39
CA GLY A 229 13.04 9.16 29.66
C GLY A 229 13.92 8.09 30.32
N GLN A 230 14.55 7.20 29.54
CA GLN A 230 15.52 6.24 30.08
C GLN A 230 16.81 6.91 30.59
N ASN A 231 17.26 7.98 29.94
CA ASN A 231 18.45 8.73 30.37
C ASN A 231 18.23 9.56 31.66
N GLN A 232 16.98 9.80 32.08
CA GLN A 232 16.67 10.50 33.33
C GLN A 232 16.50 9.55 34.53
N GLN A 233 16.48 8.22 34.31
CA GLN A 233 16.35 7.20 35.36
C GLN A 233 17.68 6.50 35.71
N ASN A 234 18.76 6.80 34.99
CA ASN A 234 20.14 6.41 35.31
C ASN A 234 20.91 7.58 35.91
#